data_AF-G4D3Y0-F1
#
_entry.id   AF-G4D3Y0-F1
#
_cell.length_a   1.000
_cell.length_b   1.000
_cell.length_c   1.000
_cell.angle_alpha   90.00
_cell.angle_beta   90.00
_cell.angle_gamma   90.00
#
_symmetry.space_group_name_H-M   'P 1'
#
loop_
_entity.id
_entity.type
_entity.pdbx_description
1 polymer ?
#
loop_
_entity_poly.entity_id
_entity_poly.type
_entity_poly.pdbx_seq_one_letter_code
_entity_poly.pdbx_strand_id
1 'polypeptide(L)'
;MRDCTGNEITKEWLYHIGVPIEKIDEIAQTCTAVPVMMPFITSYFMPRKFGDRPYVVPKDGVNFAFIGQFAETPDNPGRDTIFTTEYS
;
A
#
# COMPACT_ATOMS: atom_id res chain seq x y z
N MET A 1 -1.22 14.61 -8.17
CA MET A 1 -1.31 14.53 -6.70
C MET A 1 0.03 14.63 -5.99
N ARG A 2 1.16 14.12 -6.50
CA ARG A 2 2.48 14.18 -5.82
C ARG A 2 2.85 15.59 -5.32
N ASP A 3 2.60 16.61 -6.14
CA ASP A 3 2.96 17.99 -5.84
C ASP A 3 1.82 18.78 -5.18
N CYS A 4 0.71 18.11 -4.85
CA CYS A 4 -0.46 18.73 -4.24
C CYS A 4 -0.34 18.74 -2.71
N THR A 5 -0.73 19.84 -2.09
CA THR A 5 -0.97 19.96 -0.65
C THR A 5 -2.21 19.16 -0.23
N GLY A 6 -2.36 18.90 1.07
CA GLY A 6 -3.57 18.26 1.60
C GLY A 6 -4.85 19.04 1.27
N ASN A 7 -4.78 20.37 1.26
CA ASN A 7 -5.91 21.21 0.89
C ASN A 7 -6.30 21.02 -0.58
N GLU A 8 -5.34 21.01 -1.52
CA GLU A 8 -5.61 20.79 -2.94
C GLU A 8 -6.17 19.39 -3.22
N ILE A 9 -5.64 18.36 -2.53
CA ILE A 9 -6.19 16.99 -2.59
C ILE A 9 -7.64 16.95 -2.11
N THR A 10 -7.94 17.70 -1.03
CA THR A 10 -9.30 17.78 -0.49
C THR A 10 -10.23 18.46 -1.49
N LYS A 11 -9.80 19.55 -2.16
CA LYS A 11 -10.60 20.22 -3.20
C LYS A 11 -10.96 19.27 -4.36
N GLU A 12 -9.97 18.53 -4.86
CA GLU A 12 -10.18 17.54 -5.93
C GLU A 12 -11.17 16.44 -5.51
N TRP A 13 -11.06 15.95 -4.27
CA TRP A 13 -12.01 14.98 -3.72
C TRP A 13 -13.43 15.55 -3.60
N LEU A 14 -13.58 16.77 -3.04
CA LEU A 14 -14.88 17.44 -2.89
C LEU A 14 -15.55 17.66 -4.25
N TYR A 15 -14.78 17.99 -5.28
CA TYR A 15 -15.27 18.08 -6.65
C TYR A 15 -15.85 16.75 -7.14
N HIS A 16 -15.10 15.64 -6.99
CA HIS A 16 -15.54 14.32 -7.46
C HIS A 16 -16.76 13.75 -6.73
N ILE A 17 -17.02 14.15 -5.48
CA ILE A 17 -18.22 13.74 -4.75
C ILE A 17 -19.43 14.69 -4.98
N GLY A 18 -19.29 15.70 -5.84
CA GLY A 18 -20.39 16.55 -6.30
C GLY A 18 -20.70 17.76 -5.43
N VAL A 19 -19.74 18.25 -4.62
CA VAL A 19 -19.89 19.51 -3.89
C VAL A 19 -19.98 20.68 -4.89
N PRO A 20 -20.91 21.64 -4.71
CA PRO A 20 -20.98 22.83 -5.57
C PRO A 20 -19.65 23.57 -5.59
N ILE A 21 -19.16 23.91 -6.79
CA ILE A 21 -17.80 24.45 -7.02
C ILE A 21 -17.53 25.67 -6.14
N GLU A 22 -18.53 26.54 -5.98
CA GLU A 22 -18.47 27.75 -5.18
C GLU A 22 -18.28 27.50 -3.66
N LYS A 23 -18.53 26.28 -3.18
CA LYS A 23 -18.38 25.89 -1.76
C LYS A 23 -17.11 25.09 -1.48
N ILE A 24 -16.42 24.59 -2.50
CA ILE A 24 -15.29 23.67 -2.34
C ILE A 24 -14.16 24.31 -1.54
N ASP A 25 -13.82 25.57 -1.84
CA ASP A 25 -12.72 26.28 -1.19
C ASP A 25 -12.98 26.49 0.31
N GLU A 26 -14.20 26.91 0.66
CA GLU A 26 -14.62 27.10 2.05
C GLU A 26 -14.55 25.78 2.83
N ILE A 27 -15.14 24.71 2.27
CA ILE A 27 -15.20 23.42 2.94
C ILE A 27 -13.79 22.83 3.10
N ALA A 28 -12.95 22.88 2.06
CA ALA A 28 -11.59 22.36 2.11
C ALA A 28 -10.72 23.02 3.20
N GLN A 29 -10.97 24.30 3.54
CA GLN A 29 -10.27 25.01 4.62
C GLN A 29 -10.66 24.51 6.02
N THR A 30 -11.84 23.90 6.17
CA THR A 30 -12.30 23.32 7.44
C THR A 30 -11.77 21.90 7.67
N CYS A 31 -11.17 21.28 6.67
CA CYS A 31 -10.65 19.91 6.73
C CYS A 31 -9.15 19.88 7.02
N THR A 32 -8.70 18.83 7.71
CA THR A 32 -7.27 18.50 7.83
C THR A 32 -6.98 17.27 7.00
N ALA A 33 -6.12 17.41 5.99
CA ALA A 33 -5.62 16.30 5.19
C ALA A 33 -4.08 16.32 5.21
N VAL A 34 -3.49 15.20 5.61
CA VAL A 34 -2.03 15.02 5.66
C VAL A 34 -1.63 14.07 4.53
N PRO A 35 -1.09 14.58 3.41
CA PRO A 35 -0.64 13.71 2.33
C PRO A 35 0.57 12.89 2.77
N VAL A 36 0.61 11.62 2.35
CA VAL A 36 1.73 10.71 2.63
C VAL A 36 2.21 10.10 1.32
N MET A 37 3.49 10.30 1.01
CA MET A 37 4.15 9.67 -0.12
C MET A 37 4.93 8.46 0.35
N MET A 38 4.50 7.27 -0.06
CA MET A 38 5.16 6.01 0.27
C MET A 38 5.76 5.40 -0.99
N PRO A 39 7.09 5.46 -1.20
CA PRO A 39 7.71 5.03 -2.46
C PRO A 39 7.55 3.52 -2.73
N PHE A 40 7.28 2.71 -1.70
CA PHE A 40 7.18 1.26 -1.79
C PHE A 40 5.80 0.69 -1.46
N ILE A 41 4.73 1.51 -1.42
CA ILE A 41 3.39 1.03 -1.03
C ILE A 41 2.85 -0.09 -1.93
N THR A 42 3.24 -0.11 -3.21
CA THR A 42 2.85 -1.15 -4.19
C THR A 42 3.95 -2.18 -4.44
N SER A 43 5.04 -2.16 -3.66
CA SER A 43 6.23 -3.00 -3.91
C SER A 43 5.92 -4.50 -3.89
N TYR A 44 4.91 -4.94 -3.14
CA TYR A 44 4.50 -6.35 -3.10
C TYR A 44 3.99 -6.87 -4.44
N PHE A 45 3.49 -5.98 -5.31
CA PHE A 45 2.90 -6.33 -6.62
C PHE A 45 3.86 -6.15 -7.79
N MET A 46 5.13 -5.84 -7.54
CA MET A 46 6.11 -5.74 -8.61
C MET A 46 6.23 -7.09 -9.35
N PRO A 47 6.49 -7.08 -10.67
CA PRO A 47 6.75 -8.31 -11.42
C PRO A 47 7.84 -9.13 -10.71
N ARG A 48 7.54 -10.41 -10.48
CA ARG A 48 8.42 -11.35 -9.80
C ARG A 48 8.45 -12.68 -10.53
N LYS A 49 9.50 -13.44 -10.31
CA LYS A 49 9.61 -14.86 -10.67
C LYS A 49 9.75 -15.71 -9.40
N PHE A 50 9.53 -17.01 -9.55
CA PHE A 50 9.79 -17.96 -8.48
C PHE A 50 11.26 -17.85 -8.03
N GLY A 51 11.48 -17.78 -6.72
CA GLY A 51 12.79 -17.59 -6.10
C GLY A 51 13.17 -16.14 -5.78
N ASP A 52 12.42 -15.13 -6.24
CA ASP A 52 12.69 -13.72 -5.89
C ASP A 52 12.37 -13.41 -4.41
N ARG A 53 11.54 -14.24 -3.77
CA ARG A 53 11.23 -14.21 -2.34
C ARG A 53 11.82 -15.46 -1.66
N PRO A 54 12.51 -15.32 -0.51
CA PRO A 54 13.01 -16.48 0.23
C PRO A 54 11.85 -17.23 0.89
N TYR A 55 11.96 -18.56 1.00
CA TYR A 55 11.06 -19.31 1.87
C TYR A 55 11.15 -18.81 3.32
N VAL A 56 10.04 -18.92 4.06
CA VAL A 56 9.98 -18.55 5.50
C VAL A 56 11.16 -19.12 6.27
N VAL A 57 11.44 -20.41 6.09
CA VAL A 57 12.71 -21.03 6.51
C VAL A 57 13.43 -21.48 5.24
N PRO A 58 14.54 -20.83 4.85
CA PRO A 58 15.33 -21.25 3.71
C PRO A 58 15.86 -22.67 3.90
N LYS A 59 16.15 -23.34 2.78
CA LYS A 59 16.80 -24.65 2.81
C LYS A 59 18.11 -24.56 3.61
N ASP A 60 18.32 -25.53 4.50
CA ASP A 60 19.48 -25.62 5.41
C ASP A 60 19.58 -24.48 6.45
N GLY A 61 18.55 -23.63 6.57
CA GLY A 61 18.44 -22.66 7.66
C GLY A 61 18.18 -23.35 9.00
N VAL A 62 19.02 -23.06 10.00
CA VAL A 62 18.95 -23.74 11.32
C VAL A 62 18.33 -22.87 12.40
N ASN A 63 18.57 -21.55 12.35
CA ASN A 63 18.24 -20.63 13.44
C ASN A 63 17.82 -19.23 12.97
N PHE A 64 17.34 -19.10 11.73
CA PHE A 64 16.83 -17.84 11.19
C PHE A 64 15.62 -18.08 10.26
N ALA A 65 14.78 -17.06 10.12
CA ALA A 65 13.59 -17.09 9.29
C ALA A 65 13.32 -15.70 8.66
N PHE A 66 12.62 -15.70 7.53
CA PHE A 66 12.02 -14.50 6.92
C PHE A 66 10.50 -14.53 7.15
N ILE A 67 9.94 -13.41 7.60
CA ILE A 67 8.49 -13.26 7.85
C ILE A 67 7.94 -12.06 7.11
N GLY A 68 6.62 -12.00 6.96
CA GLY A 68 5.94 -10.89 6.28
C GLY A 68 5.80 -11.05 4.76
N GLN A 69 5.35 -9.97 4.14
CA GLN A 69 4.86 -9.91 2.75
C GLN A 69 5.90 -10.28 1.67
N PHE A 70 7.18 -10.31 2.02
CA PHE A 70 8.27 -10.65 1.11
C PHE A 70 8.86 -12.04 1.33
N ALA A 71 8.32 -12.84 2.26
CA ALA A 71 8.63 -14.25 2.35
C ALA A 71 7.75 -15.06 1.38
N GLU A 72 8.23 -16.23 0.97
CA GLU A 72 7.48 -17.23 0.22
C GLU A 72 7.00 -18.32 1.17
N THR A 73 5.71 -18.62 1.11
CA THR A 73 5.07 -19.68 1.88
C THR A 73 5.16 -21.02 1.12
N PRO A 74 5.25 -22.16 1.83
CA PRO A 74 5.39 -23.48 1.20
C PRO A 74 4.05 -24.09 0.73
N ASP A 75 2.95 -23.34 0.78
CA ASP A 75 1.60 -23.82 0.47
C ASP A 75 1.43 -24.14 -1.03
N ASN A 76 0.85 -25.31 -1.32
CA ASN A 76 0.53 -25.76 -2.68
C ASN A 76 -0.90 -26.34 -2.77
N PRO A 77 -1.80 -25.78 -3.61
CA PRO A 77 -1.60 -24.53 -4.33
C PRO A 77 -1.46 -23.37 -3.35
N GLY A 78 -0.63 -22.37 -3.69
CA GLY A 78 -0.46 -21.16 -2.88
C GLY A 78 -1.82 -20.49 -2.67
N ARG A 79 -2.33 -20.53 -1.44
CA ARG A 79 -3.62 -19.96 -1.05
C ARG A 79 -3.45 -18.55 -0.50
N ASP A 80 -2.27 -18.25 0.04
CA ASP A 80 -2.03 -16.99 0.71
C ASP A 80 -1.69 -15.86 -0.26
N THR A 81 -2.28 -14.69 -0.03
CA THR A 81 -2.17 -13.50 -0.89
C THR A 81 -1.49 -12.38 -0.12
N ILE A 82 -0.46 -11.76 -0.71
CA ILE A 82 0.21 -10.60 -0.11
C ILE A 82 -0.66 -9.34 -0.18
N PHE A 83 -0.28 -8.30 0.58
CA PHE A 83 -1.12 -7.13 0.87
C PHE A 83 -2.31 -7.46 1.79
N THR A 84 -2.17 -8.51 2.61
CA THR A 84 -3.16 -8.91 3.63
C THR A 84 -2.49 -8.99 5.00
N THR A 85 -3.27 -8.78 6.06
CA THR A 85 -2.73 -8.94 7.43
C THR A 85 -2.37 -10.38 7.74
N GLU A 86 -3.09 -11.31 7.12
CA GLU A 86 -3.04 -12.76 7.32
C GLU A 86 -1.72 -13.37 6.82
N TYR A 87 -1.08 -12.77 5.81
CA TYR A 87 0.22 -13.22 5.30
C TYR A 87 1.38 -12.92 6.27
N SER A 88 1.19 -12.01 7.24
CA SER A 88 2.28 -11.45 8.06
C SER A 88 2.65 -12.27 9.28
#